data_AF-A0A8X6FZ55-F1
#
_entry.id   AF-A0A8X6FZ55-F1
#
_cell.length_a   1.000
_cell.length_b   1.000
_cell.length_c   1.000
_cell.angle_alpha   90.00
_cell.angle_beta   90.00
_cell.angle_gamma   90.00
#
_symmetry.space_group_name_H-M   'P 1'
#
loop_
_entity.id
_entity.type
_entity.pdbx_description
1 polymer ?
#
loop_
_entity_poly.entity_id
_entity_poly.type
_entity_poly.pdbx_seq_one_letter_code
_entity_poly.pdbx_strand_id
1 'polypeptide(L)'
;MHVPHVENKPVNVFMDISDILKYSTFEFMQCLEKEGSFVKYLQRCTGSQGKVLDHQPQMLRKGKVGDWRNYFTPEQSRRMDERFREKTKGTLLENIWTEEMLNKYDST
;
A
#
# COMPACT_ATOMS: atom_id res chain seq x y z
N MET A 1 -35.86 38.69 9.24
CA MET A 1 -34.59 38.04 8.88
C MET A 1 -34.93 36.71 8.23
N HIS A 2 -34.68 36.57 6.93
CA HIS A 2 -34.95 35.34 6.19
C HIS A 2 -33.72 34.44 6.29
N VAL A 3 -33.86 33.28 6.95
CA VAL A 3 -32.77 32.30 7.05
C VAL A 3 -32.76 31.54 5.73
N PRO A 4 -31.65 31.53 4.96
CA PRO A 4 -31.63 30.79 3.71
C PRO A 4 -31.71 29.29 4.01
N HIS A 5 -32.70 28.64 3.42
CA HIS A 5 -32.83 27.19 3.47
C HIS A 5 -31.71 26.62 2.61
N VAL A 6 -30.65 26.11 3.24
CA VAL A 6 -29.64 25.31 2.54
C VAL A 6 -30.32 24.00 2.20
N GLU A 7 -30.59 23.77 0.92
CA GLU A 7 -31.00 22.46 0.44
C GLU A 7 -29.90 21.46 0.76
N ASN A 8 -30.14 20.61 1.77
CA ASN A 8 -29.35 19.40 1.98
C ASN A 8 -29.67 18.44 0.82
N LYS A 9 -28.94 18.58 -0.29
CA LYS A 9 -28.92 17.55 -1.32
C LYS A 9 -28.46 16.25 -0.64
N PRO A 10 -29.16 15.12 -0.85
CA PRO A 10 -28.72 13.85 -0.28
C PRO A 10 -27.34 13.55 -0.84
N VAL A 11 -26.33 13.58 0.02
CA VAL A 11 -25.02 13.01 -0.29
C VAL A 11 -25.30 11.54 -0.52
N ASN A 12 -25.06 11.06 -1.73
CA ASN A 12 -25.30 9.67 -2.07
C ASN A 12 -24.23 8.83 -1.34
N VAL A 13 -24.58 8.29 -0.17
CA VAL A 13 -23.65 7.59 0.74
C VAL A 13 -23.46 6.11 0.38
N PHE A 14 -23.93 5.68 -0.79
CA PHE A 14 -23.64 4.32 -1.25
C PHE A 14 -22.24 4.28 -1.86
N MET A 15 -21.25 4.02 -1.01
CA MET A 15 -19.94 3.56 -1.44
C MET A 15 -20.12 2.18 -2.08
N ASP A 16 -19.80 2.05 -3.35
CA ASP A 16 -19.88 0.77 -4.05
C ASP A 16 -18.56 -0.01 -3.97
N ILE A 17 -18.55 -1.24 -4.52
CA ILE A 17 -17.34 -2.07 -4.54
C ILE A 17 -16.23 -1.39 -5.36
N SER A 18 -16.57 -0.65 -6.41
CA SER A 18 -15.60 0.06 -7.25
C SER A 18 -14.92 1.18 -6.45
N ASP A 19 -15.66 1.88 -5.61
CA ASP A 19 -15.13 2.87 -4.69
C ASP A 19 -14.20 2.24 -3.66
N ILE A 20 -14.59 1.11 -3.07
CA ILE A 20 -13.73 0.37 -2.12
C ILE A 20 -12.41 -0.02 -2.80
N LEU A 21 -12.47 -0.59 -4.01
CA LEU A 21 -11.28 -0.98 -4.75
C LEU A 21 -10.39 0.22 -5.06
N LYS A 22 -10.98 1.33 -5.53
CA LYS A 22 -10.28 2.59 -5.83
C LYS A 22 -9.56 3.14 -4.60
N TYR A 23 -10.27 3.24 -3.46
CA TYR A 23 -9.72 3.80 -2.24
C TYR A 23 -8.77 2.86 -1.49
N SER A 24 -8.83 1.55 -1.77
CA SER A 24 -7.89 0.56 -1.24
C SER A 24 -6.65 0.35 -2.12
N THR A 25 -6.50 1.10 -3.21
CA THR A 25 -5.30 1.01 -4.05
C THR A 25 -4.09 1.64 -3.38
N PHE A 26 -2.91 1.08 -3.64
CA PHE A 26 -1.66 1.72 -3.23
C PHE A 26 -1.50 3.13 -3.82
N GLU A 27 -2.00 3.36 -5.03
CA GLU A 27 -2.01 4.67 -5.68
C GLU A 27 -2.79 5.70 -4.84
N PHE A 28 -4.03 5.37 -4.47
CA PHE A 28 -4.84 6.27 -3.63
C PHE A 28 -4.23 6.45 -2.24
N MET A 29 -3.71 5.38 -1.62
CA MET A 29 -3.06 5.47 -0.32
C MET A 29 -1.83 6.41 -0.33
N GLN A 30 -1.07 6.46 -1.42
CA GLN A 30 0.04 7.41 -1.58
C GLN A 30 -0.43 8.87 -1.66
N CYS A 31 -1.63 9.14 -2.18
CA CYS A 31 -2.20 10.49 -2.18
C CYS A 31 -2.50 10.99 -0.76
N LEU A 32 -2.84 10.10 0.17
CA LEU A 32 -3.17 10.46 1.56
C LEU A 32 -1.96 10.92 2.37
N GLU A 33 -0.73 10.64 1.91
CA GLU A 33 0.52 11.09 2.55
C GLU A 33 0.76 12.60 2.38
N LYS A 34 0.12 13.23 1.39
CA LYS A 34 0.45 14.60 0.99
C LYS A 34 -0.16 15.66 1.89
N GLU A 35 -1.42 15.51 2.31
CA GLU A 35 -2.10 16.49 3.17
C GLU A 35 -3.21 15.84 4.04
N GLY A 36 -3.49 16.45 5.20
CA GLY A 36 -4.71 16.15 5.99
C GLY A 36 -4.50 15.40 7.31
N SER A 37 -5.62 14.90 7.87
CA SER A 37 -5.66 14.18 9.16
C SER A 37 -4.88 12.86 9.14
N PHE A 38 -4.76 12.24 7.97
CA PHE A 38 -4.04 10.98 7.80
C PHE A 38 -2.53 11.14 8.00
N VAL A 39 -1.93 12.24 7.54
CA VAL A 39 -0.51 12.55 7.81
C VAL A 39 -0.25 12.64 9.32
N LYS A 40 -1.14 13.30 10.07
CA LYS A 40 -1.06 13.38 11.54
C LYS A 40 -1.20 12.01 12.21
N TYR A 41 -2.09 11.16 11.70
CA TYR A 41 -2.23 9.78 12.15
C TYR A 41 -0.93 9.00 11.92
N LEU A 42 -0.39 9.05 10.70
CA LEU A 42 0.84 8.33 10.36
C LEU A 42 2.04 8.80 11.17
N GLN A 43 2.22 10.12 11.37
CA GLN A 43 3.26 10.68 12.25
C GLN A 43 3.21 10.11 13.67
N ARG A 44 2.01 9.76 14.16
CA ARG A 44 1.81 9.21 15.50
C ARG A 44 2.05 7.70 15.57
N CYS A 45 1.96 7.00 14.44
CA CYS A 45 2.29 5.58 14.33
C CYS A 45 3.80 5.34 14.15
N THR A 46 4.57 6.38 13.82
CA THR A 46 5.98 6.25 13.46
C THR A 46 6.86 6.65 14.64
N GLY A 47 7.12 5.68 15.51
CA GLY A 47 8.05 5.81 16.64
C GLY A 47 7.41 6.49 17.85
N SER A 48 7.13 5.68 18.87
CA SER A 48 7.18 6.15 20.24
C SER A 48 8.47 6.94 20.43
N GLN A 49 8.36 8.23 20.82
CA GLN A 49 9.37 9.09 21.49
C GLN A 49 9.25 10.57 21.07
N GLY A 50 8.05 11.18 21.10
CA GLY A 50 7.83 12.63 21.32
C GLY A 50 8.60 13.64 20.45
N LYS A 51 9.34 13.21 19.43
CA LYS A 51 10.17 14.01 18.55
C LYS A 51 9.56 13.86 17.18
N VAL A 52 9.00 14.96 16.69
CA VAL A 52 8.65 15.10 15.29
C VAL A 52 9.98 14.98 14.54
N LEU A 53 10.24 13.84 13.93
CA LEU A 53 11.32 13.72 12.97
C LEU A 53 10.88 14.53 11.75
N ASP A 54 11.74 15.38 11.20
CA ASP A 54 11.50 16.15 9.96
C ASP A 54 11.35 15.25 8.71
N HIS A 55 11.16 13.95 8.90
CA HIS A 55 11.28 12.91 7.90
C HIS A 55 9.92 12.23 7.81
N GLN A 56 9.50 11.98 6.57
CA GLN A 56 8.22 11.39 6.16
C GLN A 56 7.72 10.29 7.11
N PRO A 57 6.40 10.17 7.31
CA PRO A 57 5.84 9.13 8.17
C PRO A 57 6.34 7.74 7.78
N GLN A 58 7.17 7.13 8.63
CA GLN A 58 7.85 5.83 8.41
C GLN A 58 6.92 4.66 8.02
N MET A 59 5.60 4.73 8.26
CA MET A 59 4.67 3.65 7.93
C MET A 59 4.43 3.52 6.42
N LEU A 60 4.38 4.64 5.69
CA LEU A 60 4.23 4.64 4.23
C LEU A 60 5.58 4.92 3.59
N ARG A 61 6.30 3.86 3.22
CA ARG A 61 7.65 3.98 2.64
C ARG A 61 7.65 4.34 1.16
N LYS A 62 6.88 3.60 0.36
CA LYS A 62 6.73 3.78 -1.11
C LYS A 62 5.40 3.27 -1.66
N GLY A 63 4.75 2.32 -0.98
CA GLY A 63 3.48 1.75 -1.43
C GLY A 63 3.55 1.12 -2.82
N LYS A 64 4.62 0.38 -3.16
CA LYS A 64 4.81 -0.20 -4.49
C LYS A 64 5.13 -1.70 -4.39
N VAL A 65 4.40 -2.51 -5.16
CA VAL A 65 4.69 -3.94 -5.34
C VAL A 65 5.97 -4.09 -6.18
N GLY A 66 6.83 -5.04 -5.82
CA GLY A 66 8.04 -5.36 -6.59
C GLY A 66 9.25 -4.48 -6.30
N ASP A 67 9.18 -3.52 -5.37
CA ASP A 67 10.30 -2.62 -5.05
C ASP A 67 11.56 -3.35 -4.56
N TRP A 68 11.44 -4.61 -4.09
CA TRP A 68 12.58 -5.46 -3.72
C TRP A 68 13.56 -5.69 -4.88
N ARG A 69 13.12 -5.64 -6.14
CA ARG A 69 13.97 -5.78 -7.33
C ARG A 69 15.03 -4.70 -7.44
N ASN A 70 14.80 -3.53 -6.83
CA ASN A 70 15.77 -2.43 -6.81
C ASN A 70 16.90 -2.64 -5.80
N TYR A 71 16.78 -3.62 -4.90
CA TYR A 71 17.71 -3.83 -3.78
C TYR A 71 18.45 -5.16 -3.84
N PHE A 72 17.89 -6.16 -4.52
CA PHE A 72 18.52 -7.48 -4.63
C PHE A 72 19.43 -7.52 -5.86
N THR A 73 20.65 -8.01 -5.67
CA THR A 73 21.47 -8.46 -6.80
C THR A 73 20.90 -9.76 -7.38
N PRO A 74 21.20 -10.11 -8.65
CA PRO A 74 20.71 -11.35 -9.25
C PRO A 74 21.05 -12.60 -8.42
N GLU A 75 22.23 -12.64 -7.82
CA GLU A 75 22.66 -13.74 -6.96
C GLU A 75 21.89 -13.78 -5.63
N GLN A 76 21.56 -12.63 -5.04
CA GLN A 76 20.72 -12.57 -3.85
C GLN A 76 19.29 -13.04 -4.13
N SER A 77 18.72 -12.65 -5.28
CA SER A 77 17.40 -13.14 -5.71
C SER A 77 17.40 -14.64 -5.89
N ARG A 78 18.37 -15.20 -6.62
CA ARG A 78 18.52 -16.65 -6.80
C ARG A 78 18.58 -17.40 -5.46
N ARG A 79 19.40 -16.92 -4.53
CA ARG A 79 19.53 -17.50 -3.17
C ARG A 79 18.23 -17.42 -2.39
N MET A 80 17.48 -16.33 -2.51
CA MET A 80 16.17 -16.17 -1.86
C MET A 80 15.16 -17.18 -2.41
N ASP A 81 15.12 -17.36 -3.74
CA ASP A 81 14.20 -18.30 -4.38
C ASP A 81 14.48 -19.75 -3.98
N GLU A 82 15.76 -20.13 -3.91
CA GLU A 82 16.18 -21.45 -3.43
C GLU A 82 15.77 -21.69 -1.99
N ARG A 83 16.04 -20.72 -1.10
CA ARG A 83 15.64 -20.80 0.30
C ARG A 83 14.13 -20.84 0.48
N PHE A 84 13.39 -20.06 -0.31
CA PHE A 84 11.94 -20.06 -0.25
C PHE A 84 11.40 -21.45 -0.62
N ARG A 85 11.80 -22.01 -1.77
CA ARG A 85 11.41 -23.35 -2.21
C ARG A 85 11.78 -24.43 -1.20
N GLU A 86 12.99 -24.39 -0.64
CA GLU A 86 13.43 -25.33 0.39
C GLU A 86 12.51 -25.29 1.62
N LYS A 87 12.10 -24.09 2.04
CA LYS A 87 11.30 -23.88 3.27
C LYS A 87 9.80 -24.10 3.07
N THR A 88 9.28 -23.92 1.86
CA THR A 88 7.84 -24.07 1.57
C THR A 88 7.51 -25.38 0.87
N LYS A 89 8.49 -26.25 0.61
CA LYS A 89 8.29 -27.57 0.00
C LYS A 89 7.22 -28.39 0.73
N GLY A 90 6.27 -28.93 -0.03
CA GLY A 90 5.15 -29.72 0.49
C GLY A 90 4.02 -28.90 1.12
N THR A 91 4.07 -27.57 1.02
CA THR A 91 3.00 -26.67 1.49
C THR A 91 2.24 -26.06 0.31
N LEU A 92 1.07 -25.49 0.58
CA LEU A 92 0.34 -24.68 -0.41
C LEU A 92 1.13 -23.45 -0.90
N LEU A 93 2.18 -23.05 -0.17
CA LEU A 93 3.06 -21.93 -0.50
C LEU A 93 4.21 -22.30 -1.45
N GLU A 94 4.38 -23.58 -1.79
CA GLU A 94 5.48 -24.02 -2.65
C GLU A 94 5.45 -23.34 -4.03
N ASN A 95 4.25 -23.12 -4.57
CA ASN A 95 4.04 -22.62 -5.93
C ASN A 95 3.23 -21.31 -5.97
N ILE A 96 3.24 -20.49 -4.90
CA ILE A 96 2.45 -19.23 -4.90
C ILE A 96 3.03 -18.14 -5.80
N TRP A 97 4.32 -18.26 -6.16
CA TRP A 97 5.02 -17.35 -7.06
C TRP A 97 5.46 -18.14 -8.29
N THR A 98 4.52 -18.53 -9.15
CA THR A 98 4.85 -19.11 -10.47
C THR A 98 5.32 -18.01 -11.43
N GLU A 99 6.13 -18.40 -12.41
CA GLU A 99 6.56 -17.52 -13.53
C GLU A 99 5.36 -16.83 -14.23
N GLU A 100 4.19 -17.48 -14.23
CA GLU A 100 2.94 -16.93 -14.74
C GLU A 100 2.45 -15.71 -13.94
N MET A 101 2.65 -15.70 -12.61
CA MET A 101 2.31 -14.57 -11.73
C MET A 101 3.37 -13.46 -11.75
N LEU A 102 4.63 -13.79 -12.03
CA LEU A 102 5.72 -12.81 -12.15
C LEU A 102 5.64 -12.02 -13.48
N ASN A 103 5.35 -12.71 -14.60
CA ASN A 103 5.29 -12.08 -15.92
C ASN A 103 4.02 -11.27 -16.19
N LYS A 104 2.96 -11.45 -15.38
CA LYS A 104 1.69 -10.73 -15.57
C LYS A 104 1.80 -9.22 -15.30
N TYR A 105 2.80 -8.80 -14.53
CA TYR A 105 3.02 -7.40 -14.16
C TYR A 105 4.22 -6.75 -14.87
N ASP A 106 4.90 -7.49 -15.75
CA ASP A 106 5.98 -6.95 -16.59
C ASP A 106 5.46 -6.45 -17.96
N SER A 107 4.15 -6.57 -18.23
CA SER A 107 3.50 -6.15 -19.49
C SER A 107 2.52 -4.96 -19.33
N THR A 108 2.66 -4.12 -18.30
CA THR A 108 1.94 -2.84 -18.19
C THR A 108 2.86 -1.79 -17.60
#